data_AF-F0XW06-F1
#
_entry.id   AF-F0XW06-F1
#
_cell.length_a   1.000
_cell.length_b   1.000
_cell.length_c   1.000
_cell.angle_alpha   90.00
_cell.angle_beta   90.00
_cell.angle_gamma   90.00
#
_symmetry.space_group_name_H-M   'P 1'
#
loop_
_entity.id
_entity.type
_entity.pdbx_description
1 polymer ?
#
loop_
_entity_poly.entity_id
_entity_poly.type
_entity_poly.pdbx_seq_one_letter_code
_entity_poly.pdbx_strand_id
1 'polypeptide(L)'
;MKLCGLGTALVLTFSDPVVDVLNEAGARSGVNAFYVSFVVAPIITNGSEVLASYTFALKKTQKSMVVAYEQLLGAAVMNNTYCLLVFLAIIYFQKLYWKYTAETLAILAAEACVFAVATRPVHTPKTALAVLSLFPATIALVYVLETYVGLA
;
A
#
# COMPACT_ATOMS: atom_id res chain seq x y z
N MET A 1 -14.38 -21.17 8.78
CA MET A 1 -13.54 -21.16 10.00
C MET A 1 -12.27 -22.01 9.86
N LYS A 2 -12.34 -23.29 9.45
CA LYS A 2 -11.15 -24.15 9.26
C LYS A 2 -10.13 -23.60 8.23
N LEU A 3 -10.61 -23.02 7.12
CA LEU A 3 -9.75 -22.44 6.08
C LEU A 3 -9.06 -21.13 6.54
N CYS A 4 -9.75 -20.32 7.36
CA CYS A 4 -9.18 -19.09 7.91
C CYS A 4 -8.01 -19.39 8.85
N GLY A 5 -8.14 -20.39 9.72
CA GLY A 5 -7.06 -20.78 10.64
C GLY A 5 -5.81 -21.29 9.92
N LEU A 6 -5.99 -22.12 8.88
CA LEU A 6 -4.88 -22.59 8.04
C LEU A 6 -4.22 -21.43 7.27
N GLY A 7 -5.02 -20.52 6.71
CA GLY A 7 -4.50 -19.33 6.03
C GLY A 7 -3.70 -18.42 6.97
N THR A 8 -4.21 -18.16 8.18
CA THR A 8 -3.49 -17.38 9.19
C THR A 8 -2.20 -18.07 9.62
N ALA A 9 -2.21 -19.38 9.86
CA ALA A 9 -1.00 -20.12 10.21
C ALA A 9 0.06 -20.02 9.09
N LEU A 10 -0.36 -20.14 7.83
CA LEU A 10 0.53 -19.99 6.68
C LEU A 10 1.15 -18.59 6.63
N VAL A 11 0.32 -17.55 6.73
CA VAL A 11 0.82 -16.15 6.75
C VAL A 11 1.82 -15.95 7.88
N LEU A 12 1.50 -16.39 9.10
CA LEU A 12 2.42 -16.27 10.24
C LEU A 12 3.76 -16.98 10.00
N THR A 13 3.77 -18.14 9.35
CA THR A 13 5.02 -18.87 9.05
C THR A 13 5.84 -18.25 7.91
N PHE A 14 5.20 -17.57 6.97
CA PHE A 14 5.86 -17.04 5.76
C PHE A 14 6.08 -15.52 5.79
N SER A 15 5.50 -14.78 6.74
CA SER A 15 5.70 -13.34 6.89
C SER A 15 7.17 -12.97 7.09
N ASP A 16 7.87 -13.60 8.04
CA ASP A 16 9.27 -13.27 8.33
C ASP A 16 10.20 -13.57 7.13
N PRO A 17 10.13 -14.77 6.48
CA PRO A 17 10.89 -15.04 5.26
C PRO A 17 10.65 -14.05 4.13
N VAL A 18 9.41 -13.56 3.96
CA VAL A 18 9.11 -12.56 2.92
C VAL A 18 9.82 -11.26 3.21
N VAL A 19 9.81 -10.78 4.46
CA VAL A 19 10.51 -9.57 4.88
C VAL A 19 12.02 -9.72 4.66
N ASP A 20 12.60 -10.87 5.01
CA ASP A 20 14.03 -11.16 4.82
C ASP A 20 14.43 -11.12 3.34
N VAL A 21 13.61 -11.68 2.46
CA VAL A 21 13.85 -11.66 1.01
C VAL A 21 13.78 -10.23 0.46
N LEU A 22 12.85 -9.40 0.95
CA LEU A 22 12.76 -7.99 0.53
C LEU A 22 13.98 -7.18 1.00
N ASN A 23 14.46 -7.44 2.22
CA ASN A 23 15.67 -6.82 2.75
C ASN A 23 16.92 -7.22 1.95
N GLU A 24 17.08 -8.51 1.67
CA GLU A 24 18.21 -9.03 0.88
C GLU A 24 18.15 -8.54 -0.58
N ALA A 25 16.94 -8.45 -1.16
CA ALA A 25 16.74 -7.88 -2.49
C ALA A 25 17.16 -6.40 -2.53
N GLY A 26 16.85 -5.62 -1.50
CA GLY A 26 17.35 -4.26 -1.34
C GLY A 26 18.88 -4.19 -1.26
N ALA A 27 19.48 -5.01 -0.39
CA ALA A 27 20.92 -5.06 -0.20
C ALA A 27 21.68 -5.41 -1.49
N ARG A 28 21.21 -6.42 -2.25
CA ARG A 28 21.83 -6.83 -3.52
C ARG A 28 21.64 -5.83 -4.65
N SER A 29 20.51 -5.13 -4.66
CA SER A 29 20.20 -4.14 -5.69
C SER A 29 20.83 -2.77 -5.41
N GLY A 30 21.38 -2.56 -4.21
CA GLY A 30 21.89 -1.27 -3.76
C GLY A 30 20.79 -0.24 -3.46
N VAL A 31 19.56 -0.68 -3.22
CA VAL A 31 18.38 0.16 -2.97
C VAL A 31 17.85 -0.11 -1.56
N ASN A 32 17.42 0.93 -0.83
CA ASN A 32 16.84 0.73 0.50
C ASN A 32 15.61 -0.20 0.43
N ALA A 33 15.56 -1.17 1.36
CA ALA A 33 14.50 -2.17 1.46
C ALA A 33 13.10 -1.56 1.54
N PHE A 34 12.96 -0.34 2.06
CA PHE A 34 11.72 0.42 2.01
C PHE A 34 11.21 0.59 0.57
N TYR A 35 12.03 1.08 -0.35
CA TYR A 35 11.61 1.31 -1.74
C TYR A 35 11.26 0.00 -2.47
N VAL A 36 12.02 -1.07 -2.20
CA VAL A 36 11.72 -2.40 -2.75
C VAL A 36 10.37 -2.89 -2.22
N SER A 37 10.15 -2.79 -0.91
CA SER A 37 8.91 -3.21 -0.25
C SER A 37 7.72 -2.35 -0.69
N PHE A 38 7.92 -1.04 -0.88
CA PHE A 38 6.89 -0.11 -1.33
C PHE A 38 6.30 -0.50 -2.70
N VAL A 39 7.12 -1.09 -3.58
CA VAL A 39 6.69 -1.57 -4.90
C VAL A 39 6.17 -3.00 -4.85
N VAL A 40 6.86 -3.89 -4.15
CA VAL A 40 6.58 -5.33 -4.20
C VAL A 40 5.48 -5.75 -3.23
N ALA A 41 5.43 -5.19 -2.03
CA ALA A 41 4.49 -5.60 -1.00
C ALA A 41 3.02 -5.46 -1.43
N PRO A 42 2.58 -4.38 -2.11
CA PRO A 42 1.20 -4.27 -2.58
C PRO A 42 0.80 -5.35 -3.58
N ILE A 43 1.75 -5.86 -4.37
CA ILE A 43 1.50 -6.96 -5.32
C ILE A 43 1.24 -8.26 -4.56
N ILE A 44 2.03 -8.52 -3.51
CA ILE A 44 1.92 -9.72 -2.68
C ILE A 44 0.62 -9.68 -1.86
N THR A 45 0.31 -8.56 -1.22
CA THR A 45 -0.77 -8.47 -0.24
C THR A 45 -2.13 -8.20 -0.87
N ASN A 46 -2.21 -7.39 -1.93
CA ASN A 46 -3.46 -6.93 -2.52
C ASN A 46 -3.70 -7.48 -3.94
N GLY A 47 -2.81 -8.31 -4.48
CA GLY A 47 -2.88 -8.77 -5.88
C GLY A 47 -4.16 -9.54 -6.20
N SER A 48 -4.66 -10.36 -5.27
CA SER A 48 -5.91 -11.12 -5.46
C SER A 48 -7.15 -10.23 -5.57
N GLU A 49 -7.18 -9.12 -4.81
CA GLU A 49 -8.26 -8.13 -4.83
C GLU A 49 -8.25 -7.33 -6.14
N VAL A 50 -7.07 -6.97 -6.64
CA VAL A 50 -6.90 -6.32 -7.95
C VAL A 50 -7.39 -7.22 -9.07
N LEU A 51 -7.02 -8.51 -9.07
CA LEU A 51 -7.46 -9.47 -10.09
C LEU A 51 -8.97 -9.72 -10.04
N ALA A 52 -9.55 -9.81 -8.83
CA ALA A 52 -10.99 -9.93 -8.66
C ALA A 52 -11.72 -8.70 -9.22
N SER A 53 -11.26 -7.50 -8.84
CA SER A 53 -11.82 -6.22 -9.29
C SER A 53 -11.69 -6.05 -10.81
N TYR A 54 -10.58 -6.48 -11.40
CA TYR A 54 -10.38 -6.51 -12.85
C TYR A 54 -11.41 -7.41 -13.55
N THR A 55 -11.66 -8.60 -13.00
CA THR A 55 -12.67 -9.52 -13.55
C THR A 55 -14.08 -8.93 -13.51
N PHE A 56 -14.41 -8.15 -12.47
CA PHE A 56 -15.66 -7.38 -12.43
C PHE A 56 -15.68 -6.23 -13.45
N ALA A 57 -14.57 -5.51 -13.61
CA ALA A 57 -14.45 -4.42 -14.57
C ALA A 57 -14.60 -4.89 -16.03
N LEU A 58 -14.14 -6.10 -16.36
CA LEU A 58 -14.28 -6.70 -17.69
C LEU A 58 -15.72 -6.88 -18.16
N LYS A 59 -16.70 -6.94 -17.23
CA LYS A 59 -18.12 -7.02 -17.56
C LYS A 59 -18.67 -5.71 -18.16
N LYS A 60 -17.94 -4.58 -18.04
CA LYS A 60 -18.25 -3.28 -18.66
C LYS A 60 -19.66 -2.75 -18.41
N THR A 61 -20.28 -3.14 -17.30
CA THR A 61 -21.58 -2.59 -16.87
C THR A 61 -21.37 -1.55 -15.78
N GLN A 62 -22.27 -0.58 -15.68
CA GLN A 62 -22.21 0.42 -14.60
C GLN A 62 -22.17 -0.24 -13.22
N LYS A 63 -23.03 -1.24 -12.98
CA LYS A 63 -23.07 -1.97 -11.70
C LYS A 63 -21.75 -2.69 -11.42
N SER A 64 -21.18 -3.39 -12.40
CA SER A 64 -19.93 -4.12 -12.20
C SER A 64 -18.72 -3.21 -12.00
N MET A 65 -18.70 -2.04 -12.65
CA MET A 65 -17.67 -1.02 -12.45
C MET A 65 -17.76 -0.39 -11.06
N VAL A 66 -18.97 -0.09 -10.58
CA VAL A 66 -19.17 0.42 -9.22
C VAL A 66 -18.72 -0.61 -8.18
N VAL A 67 -19.10 -1.89 -8.35
CA VAL A 67 -18.66 -2.97 -7.44
C VAL A 67 -17.15 -3.13 -7.44
N ALA A 68 -16.50 -3.11 -8.62
CA ALA A 68 -15.04 -3.18 -8.70
C ALA A 68 -14.36 -1.99 -7.99
N TYR A 69 -14.93 -0.79 -8.14
CA TYR A 69 -14.42 0.41 -7.51
C TYR A 69 -14.58 0.39 -5.99
N GLU A 70 -15.77 0.01 -5.48
CA GLU A 70 -16.04 -0.12 -4.05
C GLU A 70 -15.18 -1.20 -3.38
N GLN A 71 -14.88 -2.30 -4.09
CA GLN A 71 -13.95 -3.33 -3.59
C GLN A 71 -12.55 -2.77 -3.39
N LEU A 72 -12.01 -2.07 -4.38
CA LEU A 72 -10.67 -1.47 -4.29
C LEU A 72 -10.60 -0.37 -3.22
N LEU A 73 -11.63 0.49 -3.16
CA LEU A 73 -11.70 1.55 -2.16
C LEU A 73 -11.81 0.98 -0.73
N GLY A 74 -12.68 -0.02 -0.54
CA GLY A 74 -12.85 -0.69 0.74
C GLY A 74 -11.58 -1.39 1.22
N ALA A 75 -10.88 -2.09 0.32
CA ALA A 75 -9.60 -2.72 0.63
C ALA A 75 -8.54 -1.69 1.05
N ALA A 76 -8.41 -0.58 0.31
CA ALA A 76 -7.46 0.48 0.63
C ALA A 76 -7.74 1.12 2.00
N VAL A 77 -8.99 1.50 2.27
CA VAL A 77 -9.37 2.12 3.56
C VAL A 77 -9.14 1.16 4.72
N MET A 78 -9.49 -0.11 4.56
CA MET A 78 -9.30 -1.12 5.60
C MET A 78 -7.81 -1.36 5.87
N ASN A 79 -7.01 -1.58 4.83
CA ASN A 79 -5.60 -1.89 4.97
C ASN A 79 -4.83 -0.72 5.59
N ASN A 80 -5.05 0.51 5.11
CA ASN A 80 -4.33 1.68 5.61
C ASN A 80 -4.68 1.98 7.07
N THR A 81 -5.97 1.94 7.43
CA THR A 81 -6.40 2.20 8.82
C THR A 81 -5.90 1.14 9.79
N TYR A 82 -6.03 -0.14 9.43
CA TYR A 82 -5.61 -1.24 10.31
C TYR A 82 -4.09 -1.33 10.41
N CYS A 83 -3.37 -1.20 9.30
CA CYS A 83 -1.91 -1.24 9.27
C CYS A 83 -1.31 -0.09 10.09
N LEU A 84 -1.80 1.14 9.89
CA LEU A 84 -1.33 2.30 10.66
C LEU A 84 -1.60 2.12 12.16
N LEU A 85 -2.79 1.64 12.54
CA LEU A 85 -3.12 1.35 13.93
C LEU A 85 -2.15 0.34 14.56
N VAL A 86 -1.93 -0.80 13.89
CA VAL A 86 -1.04 -1.86 14.39
C VAL A 86 0.40 -1.36 14.47
N PHE A 87 0.87 -0.63 13.46
CA PHE A 87 2.20 -0.03 13.43
C PHE A 87 2.43 0.92 14.62
N LEU A 88 1.50 1.85 14.85
CA LEU A 88 1.56 2.80 15.96
C LEU A 88 1.46 2.10 17.32
N ALA A 89 0.60 1.08 17.43
CA ALA A 89 0.46 0.29 18.65
C ALA A 89 1.77 -0.43 19.01
N ILE A 90 2.45 -1.05 18.03
CA ILE A 90 3.73 -1.72 18.26
C ILE A 90 4.79 -0.72 18.72
N ILE A 91 4.90 0.44 18.07
CA ILE A 91 5.85 1.50 18.47
C ILE A 91 5.59 1.94 19.91
N TYR A 92 4.33 2.18 20.26
CA TYR A 92 3.94 2.61 21.61
C TYR A 92 4.24 1.54 22.68
N PHE A 93 3.81 0.29 22.46
CA PHE A 93 3.97 -0.78 23.44
C PHE A 93 5.41 -1.27 23.56
N GLN A 94 6.19 -1.28 22.47
CA GLN A 94 7.60 -1.68 22.49
C GLN A 94 8.57 -0.52 22.76
N LYS A 95 8.07 0.71 22.93
CA LYS A 95 8.88 1.92 23.15
C LYS A 95 9.98 2.11 22.11
N LEU A 96 9.65 1.85 20.85
CA LEU A 96 10.57 2.03 19.72
C LEU A 96 10.73 3.52 19.41
N TYR A 97 11.93 3.92 18.99
CA TYR A 97 12.18 5.28 18.51
C TYR A 97 11.50 5.49 17.16
N TRP A 98 10.80 6.62 17.02
CA TRP A 98 10.20 7.04 15.76
C TRP A 98 11.30 7.50 14.79
N LYS A 99 11.39 6.85 13.63
CA LYS A 99 12.41 7.08 12.58
C LYS A 99 11.84 7.11 11.16
N TYR A 100 10.52 7.13 11.03
CA TYR A 100 9.83 6.93 9.76
C TYR A 100 8.93 8.12 9.40
N THR A 101 9.33 9.33 9.80
CA THR A 101 8.52 10.55 9.62
C THR A 101 8.39 10.90 8.14
N ALA A 102 9.48 10.76 7.38
CA ALA A 102 9.47 11.09 5.95
C ALA A 102 8.53 10.16 5.17
N GLU A 103 8.62 8.86 5.43
CA GLU A 103 7.83 7.84 4.75
C GLU A 103 6.36 7.95 5.12
N THR A 104 6.06 8.08 6.41
CA THR A 104 4.67 8.19 6.87
C THR A 104 3.99 9.46 6.35
N LEU A 105 4.69 10.60 6.36
CA LEU A 105 4.15 11.85 5.82
C LEU A 105 3.91 11.76 4.30
N ALA A 106 4.83 11.16 3.55
CA ALA A 106 4.68 10.97 2.12
C ALA A 106 3.49 10.07 1.78
N ILE A 107 3.29 8.98 2.53
CA ILE A 107 2.15 8.08 2.37
C ILE A 107 0.83 8.83 2.68
N LEU A 108 0.76 9.57 3.79
CA LEU A 108 -0.42 10.36 4.15
C LEU A 108 -0.74 11.43 3.09
N ALA A 109 0.28 12.07 2.51
CA ALA A 109 0.08 13.03 1.42
C ALA A 109 -0.48 12.34 0.16
N ALA A 110 0.03 11.15 -0.19
CA ALA A 110 -0.48 10.37 -1.30
C ALA A 110 -1.94 9.93 -1.06
N GLU A 111 -2.28 9.50 0.15
CA GLU A 111 -3.65 9.16 0.53
C GLU A 111 -4.61 10.34 0.42
N ALA A 112 -4.19 11.54 0.86
CA ALA A 112 -4.99 12.75 0.71
C ALA A 112 -5.28 13.07 -0.77
N CYS A 113 -4.28 12.88 -1.65
CA CYS A 113 -4.46 13.02 -3.09
C CYS A 113 -5.45 11.98 -3.65
N VAL A 114 -5.33 10.71 -3.24
CA VAL A 114 -6.26 9.65 -3.65
C VAL A 114 -7.68 9.93 -3.15
N PHE A 115 -7.83 10.41 -1.91
CA PHE A 115 -9.11 10.81 -1.34
C PHE A 115 -9.78 11.91 -2.17
N ALA A 116 -9.03 12.96 -2.56
CA ALA A 116 -9.54 14.01 -3.43
C ALA A 116 -10.00 13.47 -4.79
N VAL A 117 -9.31 12.48 -5.36
CA VAL A 117 -9.76 11.82 -6.60
C VAL A 117 -11.00 10.96 -6.36
N ALA A 118 -11.09 10.27 -5.23
CA ALA A 118 -12.18 9.38 -4.88
C ALA A 118 -13.53 10.10 -4.67
N THR A 119 -13.51 11.37 -4.25
CA THR A 119 -14.74 12.18 -4.13
C THR A 119 -15.37 12.56 -5.47
N ARG A 120 -14.69 12.31 -6.60
CA ARG A 120 -15.23 12.65 -7.91
C ARG A 120 -16.26 11.62 -8.36
N PRO A 121 -17.41 12.05 -8.92
CA PRO A 121 -18.47 11.14 -9.35
C PRO A 121 -18.14 10.38 -10.64
N VAL A 122 -17.20 10.89 -11.44
CA VAL A 122 -16.85 10.30 -12.75
C VAL A 122 -15.34 10.15 -12.84
N HIS A 123 -14.89 8.92 -13.09
CA HIS A 123 -13.49 8.59 -13.34
C HIS A 123 -13.26 8.41 -14.84
N THR A 124 -12.18 9.00 -15.34
CA THR A 124 -11.75 8.91 -16.74
C THR A 124 -10.38 8.26 -16.82
N PRO A 125 -9.92 7.81 -18.00
CA PRO A 125 -8.57 7.27 -18.15
C PRO A 125 -7.47 8.25 -17.68
N LYS A 126 -7.72 9.56 -17.77
CA LYS A 126 -6.81 10.59 -17.26
C LYS A 126 -6.71 10.58 -15.73
N THR A 127 -7.82 10.36 -15.03
CA THR A 127 -7.79 10.23 -13.56
C THR A 127 -7.08 8.94 -13.14
N ALA A 128 -7.23 7.85 -13.91
CA ALA A 128 -6.50 6.62 -13.68
C ALA A 128 -4.97 6.81 -13.83
N LEU A 129 -4.54 7.51 -14.90
CA LEU A 129 -3.13 7.84 -15.10
C LEU A 129 -2.58 8.74 -13.99
N ALA A 130 -3.37 9.74 -13.55
CA ALA A 130 -2.99 10.60 -12.44
C ALA A 130 -2.81 9.81 -11.13
N VAL A 131 -3.73 8.91 -10.79
CA VAL A 131 -3.60 8.04 -9.61
C VAL A 131 -2.39 7.10 -9.73
N LEU A 132 -2.15 6.54 -10.92
CA LEU A 132 -0.97 5.69 -11.16
C LEU A 132 0.34 6.47 -10.98
N SER A 133 0.37 7.74 -11.40
CA SER A 133 1.54 8.60 -11.25
C SER A 133 1.83 9.00 -9.80
N LEU A 134 0.87 8.86 -8.87
CA LEU A 134 1.13 9.08 -7.44
C LEU A 134 2.14 8.08 -6.90
N PHE A 135 2.19 6.86 -7.44
CA PHE A 135 3.13 5.82 -6.98
C PHE A 135 4.61 6.24 -7.10
N PRO A 136 5.12 6.62 -8.30
CA PRO A 136 6.47 7.15 -8.42
C PRO A 136 6.63 8.53 -7.76
N ALA A 137 5.57 9.35 -7.71
CA ALA A 137 5.63 10.64 -7.05
C ALA A 137 5.86 10.52 -5.53
N THR A 138 5.23 9.55 -4.86
CA THR A 138 5.44 9.29 -3.43
C THR A 138 6.87 8.85 -3.15
N ILE A 139 7.45 7.99 -3.98
CA ILE A 139 8.86 7.58 -3.87
C ILE A 139 9.78 8.79 -4.01
N ALA A 140 9.53 9.64 -5.01
CA ALA A 140 10.31 10.86 -5.20
C ALA A 140 10.16 11.83 -4.02
N LEU A 141 8.97 11.93 -3.43
CA LEU A 141 8.70 12.77 -2.27
C LEU A 141 9.47 12.27 -1.03
N VAL A 142 9.51 10.96 -0.78
CA VAL A 142 10.32 10.37 0.31
C VAL A 142 11.79 10.75 0.12
N TYR A 143 12.34 10.52 -1.09
CA TYR A 143 13.73 10.86 -1.38
C TYR A 143 14.04 12.35 -1.15
N VAL A 144 13.12 13.25 -1.52
CA VAL A 144 13.28 14.69 -1.30
C VAL A 144 13.23 15.04 0.19
N LEU A 145 12.31 14.44 0.95
CA LEU A 145 12.17 14.69 2.38
C LEU A 145 13.40 14.20 3.17
N GLU A 146 13.91 13.02 2.84
CA GLU A 146 15.14 12.47 3.43
C GLU A 146 16.36 13.33 3.09
N THR A 147 16.52 13.72 1.81
CA THR A 147 17.75 14.38 1.32
C THR A 147 17.82 15.86 1.67
N TYR A 148 16.71 16.60 1.51
CA TYR A 148 16.71 18.07 1.61
C TYR A 148 16.18 18.61 2.93
N VAL A 149 15.26 17.88 3.58
CA VAL A 149 14.66 18.32 4.84
C VAL A 149 15.30 17.61 6.04
N GLY A 150 15.97 16.47 5.81
CA GLY A 150 16.66 15.72 6.85
C GLY A 150 15.71 15.05 7.85
N LEU A 151 14.45 14.82 7.44
CA LEU A 151 13.52 14.03 8.23
C LEU A 151 13.95 12.55 8.16
N ALA A 152 14.03 11.92 9.33
CA ALA A 152 13.96 10.47 9.49
C ALA A 152 12.49 10.09 9.63
#